data_AF-A0ABD0PW40-F1
#
_entry.id   AF-A0ABD0PW40-F1
#
_cell.length_a   1.000
_cell.length_b   1.000
_cell.length_c   1.000
_cell.angle_alpha   90.00
_cell.angle_beta   90.00
_cell.angle_gamma   90.00
#
_symmetry.space_group_name_H-M   'P 1'
#
loop_
_entity.id
_entity.type
_entity.pdbx_description
1 polymer ?
#
loop_
_entity_poly.entity_id
_entity_poly.type
_entity_poly.pdbx_seq_one_letter_code
_entity_poly.pdbx_strand_id
1 'polypeptide(L)'
;ESIFDLFKISSISRKTIGAKLFKGHDWDSPAYRFIRFDHIPSVSTPALHQILKQVQNNEGFVFVATLRQDKGSKGTLIGLEAPSGSRQFEIVSNGRANTLDLVYVVEGSQNVVSFEDVDLSDSQWKNITLYVHGENAHLYVGCSLIDSVILDEPFYEHLRPEGGQMFVAKGTIRENHFR
;
A
#
# COMPACT_ATOMS: atom_id res chain seq x y z
N GLU A 1 -1.46 -2.62 20.24
CA GLU A 1 -0.34 -2.46 19.29
C GLU A 1 -0.80 -1.51 18.20
N SER A 2 -0.03 -0.46 17.91
CA SER A 2 -0.39 0.62 16.98
C SER A 2 0.47 0.64 15.70
N ILE A 3 1.49 -0.22 15.63
CA ILE A 3 2.41 -0.34 14.49
C ILE A 3 2.27 -1.75 13.93
N PHE A 4 2.07 -1.86 12.62
CA PHE A 4 1.88 -3.13 11.93
C PHE A 4 2.92 -3.28 10.82
N ASP A 5 3.90 -4.15 11.03
CA ASP A 5 4.82 -4.56 9.97
C ASP A 5 4.09 -5.54 9.03
N LEU A 6 3.77 -5.05 7.83
CA LEU A 6 3.00 -5.81 6.85
C LEU A 6 3.73 -7.07 6.36
N PHE A 7 5.06 -7.07 6.27
CA PHE A 7 5.79 -8.29 5.91
C PHE A 7 5.67 -9.33 7.01
N LYS A 8 5.83 -8.93 8.27
CA LYS A 8 5.74 -9.82 9.43
C LYS A 8 4.35 -10.44 9.56
N ILE A 9 3.29 -9.64 9.53
CA ILE A 9 1.90 -10.12 9.72
C ILE A 9 1.34 -10.88 8.50
N SER A 10 1.93 -10.70 7.32
CA SER A 10 1.69 -11.56 6.16
C SER A 10 2.59 -12.80 6.13
N SER A 11 3.51 -12.96 7.09
CA SER A 11 4.51 -14.04 7.08
C SER A 11 5.38 -14.06 5.80
N ILE A 12 5.62 -12.89 5.21
CA ILE A 12 6.56 -12.74 4.10
C ILE A 12 7.97 -12.87 4.66
N SER A 13 8.72 -13.83 4.12
CA SER A 13 10.06 -14.16 4.57
C SER A 13 10.92 -14.66 3.41
N ARG A 14 12.18 -15.00 3.68
CA ARG A 14 13.08 -15.65 2.70
C ARG A 14 12.56 -16.98 2.15
N LYS A 15 11.56 -17.60 2.80
CA LYS A 15 10.94 -18.86 2.37
C LYS A 15 9.70 -18.64 1.50
N THR A 16 9.20 -17.41 1.39
CA THR A 16 8.00 -17.10 0.62
C THR A 16 8.26 -17.31 -0.86
N ILE A 17 7.51 -18.22 -1.48
CA ILE A 17 7.67 -18.62 -2.90
C ILE A 17 7.60 -17.42 -3.86
N GLY A 18 6.78 -16.43 -3.52
CA GLY A 18 6.59 -15.20 -4.29
C GLY A 18 7.61 -14.09 -4.07
N ALA A 19 8.54 -14.23 -3.11
CA ALA A 19 9.46 -13.17 -2.72
C ALA A 19 10.90 -13.70 -2.60
N LYS A 20 11.87 -12.96 -3.14
CA LYS A 20 13.30 -13.21 -2.97
C LYS A 20 13.92 -12.18 -2.06
N LEU A 21 14.74 -12.61 -1.10
CA LEU A 21 15.52 -11.70 -0.27
C LEU A 21 16.44 -10.86 -1.17
N PHE A 22 16.50 -9.56 -0.91
CA PHE A 22 17.27 -8.59 -1.65
C PHE A 22 18.02 -7.67 -0.67
N LYS A 23 19.11 -7.06 -1.12
CA LYS A 23 19.83 -6.08 -0.30
C LYS A 23 19.06 -4.76 -0.31
N GLY A 24 18.51 -4.39 0.85
CA GLY A 24 17.73 -3.18 1.07
C GLY A 24 18.58 -1.91 1.16
N HIS A 25 17.90 -0.78 1.32
CA HIS A 25 18.52 0.48 1.75
C HIS A 25 18.98 0.39 3.21
N ASP A 26 18.14 -0.18 4.07
CA ASP A 26 18.46 -0.52 5.45
C ASP A 26 19.18 -1.89 5.49
N TRP A 27 20.26 -1.97 6.28
CA TRP A 27 21.07 -3.17 6.45
C TRP A 27 20.54 -4.09 7.55
N ASP A 28 19.78 -3.52 8.50
CA ASP A 28 19.23 -4.25 9.64
C ASP A 28 17.84 -4.84 9.34
N SER A 29 17.21 -4.42 8.24
CA SER A 29 15.89 -4.87 7.81
C SER A 29 15.93 -5.63 6.48
N PRO A 30 15.18 -6.73 6.32
CA PRO A 30 15.12 -7.46 5.06
C PRO A 30 14.35 -6.67 3.99
N ALA A 31 14.86 -6.67 2.76
CA ALA A 31 14.12 -6.25 1.59
C ALA A 31 13.72 -7.44 0.72
N TYR A 32 12.59 -7.34 0.04
CA TYR A 32 12.07 -8.41 -0.81
C TYR A 32 11.82 -7.94 -2.23
N ARG A 33 12.33 -8.70 -3.19
CA ARG A 33 11.93 -8.59 -4.60
C ARG A 33 10.78 -9.56 -4.87
N PHE A 34 9.63 -9.03 -5.25
CA PHE A 34 8.45 -9.82 -5.60
C PHE A 34 8.57 -10.38 -7.01
N ILE A 35 8.28 -11.68 -7.16
CA ILE A 35 8.48 -12.42 -8.42
C ILE A 35 7.31 -13.32 -8.82
N ARG A 36 6.48 -13.76 -7.86
CA ARG A 36 5.28 -14.58 -8.12
C ARG A 36 4.14 -14.15 -7.18
N PHE A 37 3.28 -13.27 -7.69
CA PHE A 37 2.27 -12.55 -6.91
C PHE A 37 1.09 -13.42 -6.46
N ASP A 38 0.83 -14.50 -7.18
CA ASP A 38 -0.09 -15.59 -6.83
C ASP A 38 0.32 -16.34 -5.56
N HIS A 39 1.61 -16.30 -5.22
CA HIS A 39 2.19 -16.93 -4.03
C HIS A 39 2.54 -15.93 -2.92
N ILE A 40 1.99 -14.72 -2.97
CA ILE A 40 2.13 -13.75 -1.88
C ILE A 40 1.01 -13.96 -0.87
N PRO A 41 1.35 -14.29 0.39
CA PRO A 41 0.34 -14.47 1.43
C PRO A 41 -0.35 -13.14 1.75
N SER A 42 -1.63 -13.21 2.09
CA SER A 42 -2.35 -12.06 2.63
C SER A 42 -1.87 -11.75 4.05
N VAL A 43 -2.13 -10.52 4.51
CA VAL A 43 -2.15 -10.19 5.93
C VAL A 43 -3.08 -11.16 6.66
N SER A 44 -2.68 -11.63 7.85
CA SER A 44 -3.52 -12.52 8.65
C SER A 44 -4.86 -11.86 9.00
N THR A 45 -5.95 -12.63 9.01
CA THR A 45 -7.28 -12.11 9.31
C THR A 45 -7.35 -11.36 10.65
N PRO A 46 -6.79 -11.87 11.78
CA PRO A 46 -6.82 -11.13 13.04
C PRO A 46 -6.10 -9.78 12.95
N ALA A 47 -4.97 -9.71 12.25
CA ALA A 47 -4.23 -8.47 12.07
C ALA A 47 -4.99 -7.48 11.17
N LEU A 48 -5.62 -7.94 10.09
CA LEU A 48 -6.48 -7.10 9.24
C LEU A 48 -7.62 -6.47 10.02
N HIS A 49 -8.34 -7.25 10.83
CA HIS A 49 -9.39 -6.75 11.71
C HIS A 49 -8.84 -5.68 12.67
N GLN A 50 -7.67 -5.91 13.26
CA GLN A 50 -7.06 -4.96 14.19
C GLN A 50 -6.62 -3.67 13.46
N ILE A 51 -6.03 -3.77 12.27
CA ILE A 51 -5.62 -2.63 11.45
C ILE A 51 -6.83 -1.75 11.14
N LEU A 52 -7.90 -2.32 10.56
CA LEU A 52 -9.06 -1.51 10.16
C LEU A 52 -9.78 -0.90 11.37
N LYS A 53 -9.87 -1.63 12.48
CA LYS A 53 -10.39 -1.08 13.74
C LYS A 53 -9.55 0.11 14.23
N GLN A 54 -8.22 0.03 14.15
CA GLN A 54 -7.34 1.15 14.55
C GLN A 54 -7.43 2.32 13.58
N VAL A 55 -7.55 2.05 12.28
CA VAL A 55 -7.72 3.09 11.26
C VAL A 55 -8.99 3.90 11.55
N GLN A 56 -10.12 3.22 11.79
CA GLN A 56 -11.40 3.87 12.10
C GLN A 56 -11.36 4.61 13.45
N ASN A 57 -10.79 4.00 14.49
CA ASN A 57 -10.70 4.64 15.81
C ASN A 57 -9.80 5.88 15.85
N ASN A 58 -8.79 5.95 14.97
CA ASN A 58 -7.85 7.07 14.90
C ASN A 58 -8.17 8.06 13.77
N GLU A 59 -9.33 7.88 13.11
CA GLU A 59 -9.79 8.72 12.00
C GLU A 59 -8.73 8.83 10.89
N GLY A 60 -8.03 7.73 10.59
CA GLY A 60 -6.96 7.71 9.60
C GLY A 60 -5.80 6.78 9.93
N PHE A 61 -4.68 6.95 9.23
CA PHE A 61 -3.49 6.11 9.38
C PHE A 61 -2.21 6.79 8.89
N VAL A 62 -1.09 6.23 9.31
CA VAL A 62 0.23 6.53 8.74
C VAL A 62 0.75 5.29 8.04
N PHE A 63 0.97 5.38 6.74
CA PHE A 63 1.59 4.33 5.93
C PHE A 63 3.02 4.73 5.60
N VAL A 64 3.97 3.87 5.96
CA VAL A 64 5.39 4.07 5.70
C VAL A 64 5.89 2.91 4.85
N ALA A 65 6.64 3.22 3.80
CA ALA A 65 7.26 2.20 2.97
C ALA A 65 8.63 2.67 2.46
N THR A 66 9.57 1.73 2.38
CA THR A 66 10.82 1.90 1.64
C THR A 66 10.78 0.97 0.45
N LEU A 67 10.82 1.55 -0.75
CA LEU A 67 10.56 0.85 -2.00
C LEU A 67 11.61 1.20 -3.05
N ARG A 68 11.83 0.27 -3.97
CA ARG A 68 12.62 0.48 -5.19
C ARG A 68 11.82 -0.10 -6.33
N GLN A 69 11.39 0.77 -7.23
CA GLN A 69 10.44 0.42 -8.29
C GLN A 69 11.09 0.56 -9.67
N ASP A 70 10.85 -0.41 -10.55
CA ASP A 70 11.29 -0.41 -11.94
C ASP A 70 10.79 0.84 -12.66
N LYS A 71 11.66 1.43 -13.50
CA LYS A 71 11.40 2.73 -14.11
C LYS A 71 10.09 2.73 -14.92
N GLY A 72 9.21 3.69 -14.63
CA GLY A 72 7.94 3.88 -15.33
C GLY A 72 6.90 2.77 -15.12
N SER A 73 7.12 1.85 -14.18
CA SER A 73 6.15 0.81 -13.84
C SER A 73 4.98 1.40 -13.03
N LYS A 74 3.80 0.76 -13.09
CA LYS A 74 2.69 1.01 -12.17
C LYS A 74 2.62 -0.15 -11.18
N GLY A 75 2.72 0.12 -9.89
CA GLY A 75 2.89 -0.91 -8.86
C GLY A 75 2.04 -0.64 -7.61
N THR A 76 1.22 -1.61 -7.25
CA THR A 76 0.39 -1.57 -6.03
C THR A 76 1.24 -1.86 -4.82
N LEU A 77 1.31 -0.94 -3.86
CA LEU A 77 2.07 -1.11 -2.62
C LEU A 77 1.29 -1.96 -1.62
N ILE A 78 0.02 -1.62 -1.42
CA ILE A 78 -0.94 -2.40 -0.64
C ILE A 78 -2.29 -2.42 -1.34
N GLY A 79 -3.03 -3.51 -1.18
CA GLY A 79 -4.39 -3.62 -1.68
C GLY A 79 -5.27 -4.43 -0.74
N LEU A 80 -6.49 -3.95 -0.48
CA LEU A 80 -7.53 -4.59 0.31
C LEU A 80 -8.66 -5.06 -0.60
N GLU A 81 -8.92 -6.36 -0.62
CA GLU A 81 -10.00 -7.02 -1.36
C GLU A 81 -11.19 -7.27 -0.45
N ALA A 82 -12.40 -7.17 -1.00
CA ALA A 82 -13.63 -7.65 -0.43
C ALA A 82 -13.72 -9.19 -0.56
N PRO A 83 -14.66 -9.86 0.12
CA PRO A 83 -14.87 -11.32 -0.01
C PRO A 83 -15.12 -11.80 -1.44
N SER A 84 -15.69 -10.94 -2.28
CA SER A 84 -15.93 -11.17 -3.70
C SER A 84 -14.65 -11.14 -4.55
N GLY A 85 -13.51 -10.76 -3.97
CA GLY A 85 -12.26 -10.45 -4.69
C GLY A 85 -12.23 -9.07 -5.34
N SER A 86 -13.33 -8.29 -5.26
CA SER A 86 -13.35 -6.91 -5.74
C SER A 86 -12.52 -6.00 -4.82
N ARG A 87 -11.97 -4.93 -5.37
CA ARG A 87 -11.11 -4.03 -4.59
C ARG A 87 -11.93 -3.09 -3.70
N GLN A 88 -11.51 -2.94 -2.43
CA GLN A 88 -12.02 -1.91 -1.51
C GLN A 88 -11.08 -0.70 -1.47
N PHE A 89 -9.77 -0.94 -1.43
CA PHE A 89 -8.74 0.10 -1.30
C PHE A 89 -7.39 -0.34 -1.86
N GLU A 90 -6.64 0.55 -2.50
CA GLU A 90 -5.24 0.37 -2.92
C GLU A 90 -4.44 1.65 -2.70
N ILE A 91 -3.16 1.49 -2.36
CA ILE A 91 -2.14 2.53 -2.53
C ILE A 91 -1.28 2.10 -3.72
N VAL A 92 -1.22 2.91 -4.77
CA VAL A 92 -0.55 2.56 -6.02
C VAL A 92 0.49 3.60 -6.38
N SER A 93 1.73 3.18 -6.57
CA SER A 93 2.77 4.02 -7.17
C SER A 93 2.71 3.91 -8.68
N ASN A 94 2.26 4.98 -9.33
CA ASN A 94 1.93 5.02 -10.75
C ASN A 94 3.00 5.79 -11.54
N GLY A 95 4.09 5.10 -11.85
CA GLY A 95 5.22 5.64 -12.59
C GLY A 95 4.93 6.09 -14.03
N ARG A 96 3.77 5.74 -14.57
CA ARG A 96 3.34 6.19 -15.90
C ARG A 96 2.77 7.61 -15.87
N ALA A 97 2.10 7.96 -14.78
CA ALA A 97 1.52 9.28 -14.53
C ALA A 97 2.40 10.16 -13.64
N ASN A 98 3.46 9.59 -13.04
CA ASN A 98 4.27 10.22 -12.00
C ASN A 98 3.47 10.57 -10.73
N THR A 99 2.57 9.66 -10.32
CA THR A 99 1.68 9.87 -9.17
C THR A 99 1.78 8.77 -8.12
N LEU A 100 1.35 9.07 -6.90
CA LEU A 100 0.89 8.07 -5.94
C LEU A 100 -0.64 8.14 -5.88
N ASP A 101 -1.32 7.07 -6.22
CA ASP A 101 -2.78 7.00 -6.27
C ASP A 101 -3.34 6.30 -5.01
N LEU A 102 -4.31 6.93 -4.34
CA LEU A 102 -5.25 6.27 -3.44
C LEU A 102 -6.48 5.88 -4.24
N VAL A 103 -6.70 4.59 -4.40
CA VAL A 103 -7.87 4.06 -5.09
C VAL A 103 -8.77 3.43 -4.04
N TYR A 104 -10.04 3.83 -3.97
CA TYR A 104 -10.99 3.27 -3.01
C TYR A 104 -12.38 3.16 -3.60
N VAL A 105 -13.23 2.32 -3.01
CA VAL A 105 -14.62 2.15 -3.44
C VAL A 105 -15.54 2.57 -2.31
N VAL A 106 -16.43 3.53 -2.59
CA VAL A 106 -17.51 3.95 -1.69
C VAL A 106 -18.83 3.87 -2.44
N GLU A 107 -19.84 3.28 -1.82
CA GLU A 107 -21.19 3.09 -2.39
C GLU A 107 -21.20 2.46 -3.80
N GLY A 108 -20.21 1.59 -4.08
CA GLY A 108 -20.07 0.92 -5.37
C GLY A 108 -19.38 1.75 -6.46
N SER A 109 -19.03 3.00 -6.18
CA SER A 109 -18.26 3.87 -7.08
C SER A 109 -16.78 3.82 -6.73
N GLN A 110 -15.93 3.66 -7.74
CA GLN A 110 -14.48 3.73 -7.56
C GLN A 110 -14.00 5.17 -7.64
N ASN A 111 -13.32 5.63 -6.61
CA ASN A 111 -12.69 6.93 -6.49
C ASN A 111 -11.17 6.80 -6.60
N VAL A 112 -10.53 7.81 -7.16
CA VAL A 112 -9.07 7.89 -7.29
C VAL A 112 -8.63 9.29 -6.88
N VAL A 113 -7.72 9.35 -5.91
CA VAL A 113 -7.04 10.59 -5.50
C VAL A 113 -5.56 10.41 -5.80
N SER A 114 -4.97 11.34 -6.54
CA SER A 114 -3.58 11.27 -6.98
C SER A 114 -2.76 12.39 -6.34
N PHE A 115 -1.62 12.01 -5.76
CA PHE A 115 -0.55 12.94 -5.42
C PHE A 115 0.37 13.07 -6.63
N GLU A 116 0.66 14.29 -7.06
CA GLU A 116 1.40 14.57 -8.29
C GLU A 116 2.91 14.74 -8.02
N ASP A 117 3.72 14.63 -9.09
CA ASP A 117 5.17 14.89 -9.09
C ASP A 117 5.98 14.13 -8.01
N VAL A 118 5.65 12.84 -7.81
CA VAL A 118 6.20 12.04 -6.69
C VAL A 118 7.55 11.37 -6.95
N ASP A 119 7.94 11.17 -8.22
CA ASP A 119 9.23 10.62 -8.66
C ASP A 119 9.66 9.31 -7.96
N LEU A 120 8.71 8.37 -7.78
CA LEU A 120 8.94 7.11 -7.05
C LEU A 120 9.53 5.97 -7.90
N SER A 121 9.25 5.96 -9.21
CA SER A 121 9.60 4.87 -10.12
C SER A 121 10.83 5.21 -10.98
N ASP A 122 11.98 5.42 -10.35
CA ASP A 122 13.25 5.75 -11.01
C ASP A 122 14.33 4.67 -10.81
N SER A 123 13.93 3.51 -10.29
CA SER A 123 14.82 2.39 -9.93
C SER A 123 15.84 2.72 -8.84
N GLN A 124 15.62 3.78 -8.06
CA GLN A 124 16.33 4.07 -6.82
C GLN A 124 15.49 3.71 -5.59
N TRP A 125 16.15 3.60 -4.44
CA TRP A 125 15.45 3.44 -3.17
C TRP A 125 14.80 4.76 -2.77
N LYS A 126 13.51 4.70 -2.44
CA LYS A 126 12.71 5.81 -1.95
C LYS A 126 12.07 5.41 -0.63
N ASN A 127 12.00 6.35 0.30
CA ASN A 127 11.21 6.22 1.51
C ASN A 127 10.00 7.14 1.38
N ILE A 128 8.81 6.61 1.64
CA ILE A 128 7.57 7.39 1.62
C ILE A 128 6.89 7.32 2.97
N THR A 129 6.26 8.43 3.34
CA THR A 129 5.31 8.50 4.44
C THR A 129 4.03 9.12 3.92
N LEU A 130 2.96 8.34 3.88
CA LEU A 130 1.61 8.82 3.61
C LEU A 130 0.89 8.95 4.95
N TYR A 131 0.46 10.17 5.27
CA TYR A 131 -0.31 10.47 6.47
C TYR A 131 -1.73 10.85 6.06
N VAL A 132 -2.72 10.10 6.55
CA VAL A 132 -4.14 10.35 6.34
C VAL A 132 -4.79 10.59 7.70
N HIS A 133 -5.51 11.70 7.87
CA HIS A 133 -6.27 12.00 9.08
C HIS A 133 -7.47 12.91 8.78
N GLY A 134 -8.67 12.50 9.18
CA GLY A 134 -9.90 13.16 8.76
C GLY A 134 -10.01 13.14 7.23
N GLU A 135 -10.23 14.31 6.63
CA GLU A 135 -10.24 14.49 5.17
C GLU A 135 -8.87 14.92 4.62
N ASN A 136 -7.83 15.02 5.45
CA ASN A 136 -6.52 15.49 5.00
C ASN A 136 -5.60 14.31 4.71
N ALA A 137 -4.92 14.35 3.56
CA ALA A 137 -3.88 13.41 3.23
C ALA A 137 -2.62 14.12 2.76
N HIS A 138 -1.48 13.74 3.32
CA HIS A 138 -0.18 14.35 3.09
C HIS A 138 0.84 13.28 2.69
N LEU A 139 1.55 13.51 1.59
CA LEU A 139 2.58 12.60 1.10
C LEU A 139 3.97 13.22 1.26
N TYR A 140 4.84 12.48 1.94
CA TYR A 140 6.25 12.81 2.07
C TYR A 140 7.09 11.77 1.34
N VAL A 141 8.14 12.23 0.66
CA VAL A 141 9.18 11.40 0.08
C VAL A 141 10.52 11.79 0.71
N GLY A 142 11.14 10.87 1.42
CA GLY A 142 12.24 11.18 2.34
C GLY A 142 11.76 12.11 3.45
N CYS A 143 12.38 13.30 3.54
CA CYS A 143 12.01 14.32 4.53
C CYS A 143 11.23 15.51 3.93
N SER A 144 10.81 15.40 2.67
CA SER A 144 10.16 16.49 1.93
C SER A 144 8.67 16.21 1.79
N LEU A 145 7.82 17.19 2.16
CA LEU A 145 6.40 17.18 1.79
C LEU A 145 6.32 17.39 0.28
N ILE A 146 5.77 16.42 -0.44
CA ILE A 146 5.61 16.48 -1.90
C ILE A 146 4.29 17.13 -2.24
N ASP A 147 3.20 16.61 -1.68
CA ASP A 147 1.86 17.05 -2.02
C ASP A 147 0.88 16.82 -0.86
N SER A 148 -0.23 17.54 -0.86
CA SER A 148 -1.29 17.50 0.14
C SER A 148 -2.65 17.64 -0.54
N VAL A 149 -3.54 16.72 -0.24
CA VAL A 149 -4.88 16.65 -0.84
C VAL A 149 -5.94 16.62 0.25
N ILE A 150 -7.09 17.21 -0.06
CA ILE A 150 -8.30 17.07 0.73
C ILE A 150 -9.14 15.98 0.06
N LEU A 151 -9.47 14.95 0.81
CA LEU A 151 -10.34 13.85 0.41
C LEU A 151 -11.78 14.35 0.41
N ASP A 152 -12.56 13.96 -0.59
CA ASP A 152 -13.98 14.33 -0.67
C ASP A 152 -14.80 13.75 0.49
N GLU A 153 -14.34 12.62 1.03
CA GLU A 153 -14.96 11.91 2.16
C GLU A 153 -13.93 11.05 2.92
N PRO A 154 -14.17 10.73 4.20
CA PRO A 154 -13.31 9.86 5.00
C PRO A 154 -13.46 8.38 4.58
N PHE A 155 -12.93 8.02 3.40
CA PHE A 155 -13.09 6.71 2.77
C PHE A 155 -12.77 5.51 3.69
N TYR A 156 -11.89 5.71 4.67
CA TYR A 156 -11.48 4.68 5.61
C TYR A 156 -12.61 4.19 6.53
N GLU A 157 -13.68 4.98 6.71
CA GLU A 157 -14.88 4.57 7.45
C GLU A 157 -15.64 3.43 6.75
N HIS A 158 -15.51 3.34 5.42
CA HIS A 158 -16.21 2.35 4.60
C HIS A 158 -15.46 1.02 4.45
N LEU A 159 -14.21 0.92 4.93
CA LEU A 159 -13.39 -0.28 4.80
C LEU A 159 -13.88 -1.38 5.73
N ARG A 160 -14.01 -2.60 5.20
CA ARG A 160 -14.54 -3.75 5.94
C ARG A 160 -13.54 -4.91 6.01
N PRO A 161 -13.26 -5.45 7.21
CA PRO A 161 -12.38 -6.61 7.33
C PRO A 161 -13.08 -7.94 7.01
N GLU A 162 -14.41 -8.01 7.12
CA GLU A 162 -15.15 -9.28 7.06
C GLU A 162 -14.94 -10.00 5.72
N GLY A 163 -14.30 -11.17 5.78
CA GLY A 163 -13.98 -12.00 4.62
C GLY A 163 -13.05 -11.34 3.59
N GLY A 164 -12.52 -10.15 3.89
CA GLY A 164 -11.58 -9.44 3.03
C GLY A 164 -10.16 -9.95 3.15
N GLN A 165 -9.32 -9.59 2.19
CA GLN A 165 -7.91 -9.95 2.17
C GLN A 165 -7.06 -8.73 1.83
N MET A 166 -6.04 -8.46 2.64
CA MET A 166 -5.06 -7.42 2.36
C MET A 166 -3.76 -8.04 1.88
N PHE A 167 -3.18 -7.50 0.81
CA PHE A 167 -1.93 -7.98 0.24
C PHE A 167 -0.92 -6.84 0.12
N VAL A 168 0.36 -7.19 0.25
CA VAL A 168 1.49 -6.31 -0.07
C VAL A 168 1.95 -6.60 -1.49
N ALA A 169 2.33 -5.56 -2.25
CA ALA A 169 2.91 -5.64 -3.59
C ALA A 169 2.00 -6.22 -4.72
N LYS A 170 0.86 -6.84 -4.37
CA LYS A 170 -0.06 -7.49 -5.31
C LYS A 170 -1.19 -6.56 -5.70
N GLY A 171 -1.15 -6.08 -6.95
CA GLY A 171 -2.28 -5.37 -7.56
C GLY A 171 -3.41 -6.27 -8.05
N THR A 172 -4.56 -5.67 -8.33
CA THR A 172 -5.76 -6.34 -8.87
C THR A 172 -5.53 -7.08 -10.18
N ILE A 173 -4.73 -6.49 -11.08
CA ILE A 173 -4.33 -7.09 -12.35
C ILE A 173 -2.81 -7.21 -12.42
N ARG A 174 -2.33 -8.10 -13.30
CA ARG A 174 -0.92 -8.47 -13.40
C ARG A 174 -0.01 -7.28 -13.76
N GLU A 175 -0.56 -6.32 -14.49
CA GLU A 175 0.09 -5.08 -14.92
C GLU A 175 0.35 -4.13 -13.77
N ASN A 176 -0.42 -4.24 -12.68
CA ASN A 176 -0.34 -3.37 -11.49
C ASN A 176 0.41 -4.02 -10.32
N HIS A 177 0.94 -5.23 -10.50
CA HIS A 177 1.84 -5.84 -9.53
C HIS A 177 3.12 -5.01 -9.40
N PHE A 178 3.58 -4.81 -8.16
CA PHE A 178 4.77 -3.99 -7.88
C PHE A 178 6.03 -4.64 -8.45
N ARG A 179 6.78 -3.91 -9.28
CA ARG A 179 8.01 -4.38 -9.93
C ARG A 179 9.14 -3.40 -9.70
#